data_AF-A0A935ZQ37-F1
#
_entry.id   AF-A0A935ZQ37-F1
#
_cell.length_a   1.000
_cell.length_b   1.000
_cell.length_c   1.000
_cell.angle_alpha   90.00
_cell.angle_beta   90.00
_cell.angle_gamma   90.00
#
_symmetry.space_group_name_H-M   'P 1'
#
loop_
_entity.id
_entity.type
_entity.pdbx_description
1 polymer ?
#
loop_
_entity_poly.entity_id
_entity_poly.type
_entity_poly.pdbx_seq_one_letter_code
_entity_poly.pdbx_strand_id
1 'polypeptide(L)'
;MNPTEPRRRRRQAPPPTYAHGWGRVGDAHVAPVVQALRRRWAPAGTSLLMALLVVALCAAGIVRVRASARVLALGAEITELTDQQARLQEEKRRLFAERAYLRHPDQVADIARNKLGMVPVAPELVQQIRLVE
;
A
#
# COMPACT_ATOMS: atom_id res chain seq x y z
N MET A 1 26.53 88.11 0.51
CA MET A 1 25.40 87.89 -0.40
C MET A 1 25.94 87.97 -1.81
N ASN A 2 26.20 86.83 -2.46
CA ASN A 2 26.75 86.73 -3.81
C ASN A 2 25.92 85.69 -4.59
N PRO A 3 25.64 85.89 -5.88
CA PRO A 3 24.53 85.27 -6.58
C PRO A 3 24.80 83.84 -7.07
N THR A 4 23.82 82.99 -6.78
CA THR A 4 23.35 81.77 -7.46
C THR A 4 24.13 81.25 -8.68
N GLU A 5 24.78 80.09 -8.51
CA GLU A 5 25.24 79.21 -9.59
C GLU A 5 24.05 78.55 -10.34
N PRO A 6 23.99 78.57 -11.68
CA PRO A 6 23.06 77.73 -12.41
C PRO A 6 23.61 76.30 -12.50
N ARG A 7 23.01 75.41 -11.71
CA ARG A 7 23.21 73.95 -11.72
C ARG A 7 22.90 73.40 -13.12
N ARG A 8 23.92 73.26 -13.98
CA ARG A 8 23.80 72.67 -15.33
C ARG A 8 23.24 71.25 -15.22
N ARG A 9 21.94 71.09 -15.53
CA ARG A 9 21.34 69.78 -15.82
C ARG A 9 22.08 69.20 -17.03
N ARG A 10 22.95 68.24 -16.77
CA ARG A 10 23.58 67.39 -17.78
C ARG A 10 22.46 66.61 -18.48
N ARG A 11 21.93 67.16 -19.57
CA ARG A 11 21.08 66.43 -20.52
C ARG A 11 21.89 65.21 -20.96
N GLN A 12 21.44 64.03 -20.54
CA GLN A 12 21.97 62.77 -21.06
C GLN A 12 21.62 62.75 -22.55
N ALA A 13 22.64 62.79 -23.40
CA ALA A 13 22.45 62.65 -24.83
C ALA A 13 21.83 61.27 -25.10
N PRO A 14 20.86 61.15 -26.01
CA PRO A 14 20.42 59.84 -26.47
C PRO A 14 21.63 59.08 -27.04
N PRO A 15 21.77 57.78 -26.76
CA PRO A 15 22.90 57.00 -27.24
C PRO A 15 22.94 57.03 -28.77
N PRO A 16 24.13 57.04 -29.39
CA PRO A 16 24.25 57.05 -30.83
C PRO A 16 23.65 55.77 -31.41
N THR A 17 22.50 55.90 -32.06
CA THR A 17 21.88 54.85 -32.87
C THR A 17 22.66 54.75 -34.17
N TYR A 18 23.53 53.74 -34.27
CA TYR A 18 24.24 53.42 -35.49
C TYR A 18 23.37 52.52 -36.39
N ALA A 19 23.30 52.84 -37.68
CA ALA A 19 22.49 52.15 -38.68
C ALA A 19 23.08 50.80 -39.14
N HIS A 20 23.61 50.02 -38.21
CA HIS A 20 24.21 48.71 -38.48
C HIS A 20 23.68 47.73 -37.44
N GLY A 21 23.00 46.67 -37.89
CA GLY A 21 22.21 45.75 -37.06
C GLY A 21 22.99 44.85 -36.10
N TRP A 22 24.12 45.29 -35.56
CA TRP A 22 24.95 44.53 -34.64
C TRP A 22 25.07 45.27 -33.29
N GLY A 23 24.22 44.88 -32.33
CA GLY A 23 24.30 45.34 -30.94
C GLY A 23 25.36 44.57 -30.14
N ARG A 24 26.01 45.22 -29.16
CA ARG A 24 26.97 44.55 -28.27
C ARG A 24 26.24 43.75 -27.19
N VAL A 25 26.84 42.66 -26.70
CA VAL A 25 26.30 41.82 -25.61
C VAL A 25 26.02 42.63 -24.33
N GLY A 26 26.70 43.76 -24.13
CA GLY A 26 26.45 44.70 -23.03
C GLY A 26 25.25 45.64 -23.22
N ASP A 27 24.73 45.78 -24.45
CA ASP A 27 23.54 46.57 -24.77
C ASP A 27 22.24 45.73 -24.71
N ALA A 28 22.39 44.41 -24.56
CA ALA A 28 21.28 43.54 -24.23
C ALA A 28 20.82 43.89 -22.80
N HIS A 29 19.83 44.78 -22.69
CA HIS A 29 19.03 44.92 -21.49
C HIS A 29 18.71 43.52 -20.97
N VAL A 30 19.29 43.21 -19.81
CA VAL A 30 19.23 41.89 -19.18
C VAL A 30 17.78 41.43 -19.10
N ALA A 31 17.46 40.51 -20.02
CA ALA A 31 16.37 39.55 -20.05
C ALA A 31 14.94 40.08 -19.75
N PRO A 32 14.10 40.33 -20.78
CA PRO A 32 12.64 40.39 -20.57
C PRO A 32 12.06 39.04 -20.09
N VAL A 33 12.80 37.93 -20.22
CA VAL A 33 12.36 36.59 -19.80
C VAL A 33 12.20 36.49 -18.27
N VAL A 34 13.14 37.04 -17.49
CA VAL A 34 13.06 36.99 -16.02
C VAL A 34 12.00 37.95 -15.48
N GLN A 35 11.79 39.11 -16.14
CA GLN A 35 10.71 40.04 -15.79
C GLN A 35 9.31 39.55 -16.21
N ALA A 36 9.19 38.84 -17.34
CA ALA A 36 7.94 38.23 -17.79
C ALA A 36 7.48 37.11 -16.84
N LEU A 37 8.41 36.34 -16.29
CA LEU A 37 8.13 35.36 -15.22
C LEU A 37 7.67 36.04 -13.92
N ARG A 38 8.14 37.25 -13.62
CA ARG A 38 7.78 37.99 -12.39
C ARG A 38 6.43 38.70 -12.48
N ARG A 39 5.92 38.99 -13.68
CA ARG A 39 4.63 39.69 -13.92
C ARG A 39 3.43 38.78 -14.16
N ARG A 40 3.60 37.46 -14.20
CA ARG A 40 2.48 36.50 -14.11
C ARG A 40 2.08 36.31 -12.65
N TRP A 41 1.76 37.40 -11.97
CA TRP A 41 0.92 37.31 -10.78
C TRP A 41 -0.47 36.94 -11.28
N ALA A 42 -0.71 35.63 -11.40
CA ALA A 42 -2.05 35.11 -11.54
C ALA A 42 -2.89 35.74 -10.41
N PRO A 43 -4.13 36.18 -10.67
CA PRO A 43 -4.94 36.89 -9.68
C PRO A 43 -4.90 36.11 -8.36
N ALA A 44 -4.66 36.76 -7.22
CA ALA A 44 -4.27 36.12 -5.96
C ALA A 44 -5.08 34.84 -5.63
N GLY A 45 -6.37 34.82 -5.96
CA GLY A 45 -7.25 33.66 -5.82
C GLY A 45 -6.85 32.41 -6.62
N THR A 46 -6.29 32.55 -7.83
CA THR A 46 -5.85 31.40 -8.65
C THR A 46 -4.61 30.71 -8.10
N SER A 47 -3.67 31.48 -7.51
CA SER A 47 -2.49 30.88 -6.86
C SER A 47 -2.87 30.06 -5.63
N LEU A 48 -3.83 30.55 -4.84
CA LEU A 48 -4.39 29.84 -3.70
C LEU A 48 -5.13 28.57 -4.14
N LEU A 49 -5.92 28.66 -5.21
CA LEU A 49 -6.64 27.51 -5.77
C LEU A 49 -5.68 26.41 -6.23
N MET A 50 -4.60 26.79 -6.92
CA MET A 50 -3.58 25.83 -7.36
C MET A 50 -2.86 25.19 -6.18
N ALA A 51 -2.52 25.96 -5.16
CA ALA A 51 -1.92 25.42 -3.94
C ALA A 51 -2.87 24.42 -3.24
N LEU A 52 -4.16 24.77 -3.13
CA LEU A 52 -5.17 23.90 -2.53
C LEU A 52 -5.35 22.61 -3.34
N LEU A 53 -5.36 22.70 -4.67
CA LEU A 53 -5.44 21.55 -5.55
C LEU A 53 -4.24 20.61 -5.38
N VAL A 54 -3.02 21.17 -5.29
CA VAL A 54 -1.80 20.39 -5.01
C VAL A 54 -1.91 19.69 -3.65
N VAL A 55 -2.33 20.40 -2.61
CA VAL A 55 -2.53 19.82 -1.27
C VAL A 55 -3.58 18.70 -1.30
N ALA A 56 -4.70 18.89 -2.01
CA ALA A 56 -5.74 17.89 -2.15
C ALA A 56 -5.23 16.63 -2.86
N LEU A 57 -4.46 16.78 -3.94
CA LEU A 57 -3.83 15.67 -4.65
C LEU A 57 -2.81 14.93 -3.77
N CYS A 58 -1.97 15.66 -3.02
CA CYS A 58 -1.04 15.04 -2.08
C CYS A 58 -1.78 14.28 -0.98
N ALA A 59 -2.83 14.85 -0.41
CA ALA A 59 -3.65 14.19 0.61
C ALA A 59 -4.32 12.92 0.06
N ALA A 60 -4.90 12.97 -1.14
CA ALA A 60 -5.46 11.81 -1.80
C ALA A 60 -4.41 10.71 -2.05
N GLY A 61 -3.20 11.11 -2.46
CA GLY A 61 -2.06 10.20 -2.61
C GLY A 61 -1.69 9.50 -1.29
N ILE A 62 -1.57 10.25 -0.20
CA ILE A 62 -1.25 9.71 1.13
C ILE A 62 -2.33 8.73 1.60
N VAL A 63 -3.61 9.08 1.44
CA VAL A 63 -4.72 8.20 1.80
C VAL A 63 -4.69 6.91 0.98
N ARG A 64 -4.45 7.00 -0.32
CA ARG A 64 -4.33 5.84 -1.21
C ARG A 64 -3.19 4.91 -0.77
N VAL A 65 -2.01 5.45 -0.49
CA VAL A 65 -0.85 4.65 -0.04
C VAL A 65 -1.14 3.99 1.30
N ARG A 66 -1.76 4.70 2.25
CA ARG A 66 -2.16 4.10 3.54
C ARG A 66 -3.19 3.00 3.39
N ALA A 67 -4.16 3.18 2.49
CA ALA A 67 -5.14 2.13 2.19
C ALA A 67 -4.45 0.89 1.59
N SER A 68 -3.55 1.08 0.62
CA SER A 68 -2.77 -0.03 0.04
C SER A 68 -1.89 -0.74 1.07
N ALA A 69 -1.24 -0.01 1.97
CA ALA A 69 -0.44 -0.60 3.04
C ALA A 69 -1.28 -1.43 4.01
N ARG A 70 -2.49 -0.95 4.38
CA ARG A 70 -3.43 -1.71 5.21
C ARG A 70 -3.91 -2.99 4.53
N VAL A 71 -4.22 -2.92 3.24
CA VAL A 71 -4.63 -4.10 2.45
C VAL A 71 -3.51 -5.13 2.41
N LEU A 72 -2.25 -4.71 2.23
CA LEU A 72 -1.11 -5.62 2.22
C LEU A 72 -0.90 -6.28 3.59
N ALA A 73 -1.01 -5.51 4.68
CA ALA A 73 -0.92 -6.03 6.04
C ALA A 73 -2.01 -7.07 6.33
N LEU A 74 -3.26 -6.78 5.95
CA LEU A 74 -4.37 -7.73 6.05
C LEU A 74 -4.14 -8.97 5.18
N GLY A 75 -3.57 -8.82 3.98
CA GLY A 75 -3.22 -9.95 3.12
C GLY A 75 -2.18 -10.87 3.76
N ALA A 76 -1.20 -10.31 4.47
CA ALA A 76 -0.21 -11.08 5.22
C ALA A 76 -0.87 -11.86 6.37
N GLU A 77 -1.74 -11.22 7.14
CA GLU A 77 -2.47 -11.85 8.25
C GLU A 77 -3.39 -12.99 7.76
N ILE A 78 -4.11 -12.77 6.65
CA ILE A 78 -4.94 -13.81 6.04
C ILE A 78 -4.10 -15.01 5.61
N THR A 79 -2.92 -14.76 5.04
CA THR A 79 -2.01 -15.83 4.59
C THR A 79 -1.52 -16.65 5.79
N GLU A 80 -1.15 -15.99 6.89
CA GLU A 80 -0.72 -16.66 8.12
C GLU A 80 -1.85 -17.51 8.72
N LEU A 81 -3.06 -16.95 8.85
CA LEU A 81 -4.23 -17.67 9.36
C LEU A 81 -4.61 -18.85 8.45
N THR A 82 -4.45 -18.71 7.13
CA THR A 82 -4.70 -19.78 6.17
C THR A 82 -3.71 -20.92 6.32
N ASP A 83 -2.41 -20.62 6.53
CA ASP A 83 -1.38 -21.64 6.79
C ASP A 83 -1.68 -22.40 8.10
N GLN A 84 -2.06 -21.68 9.15
CA GLN A 84 -2.45 -22.30 10.42
C GLN A 84 -3.67 -23.21 10.25
N GLN A 85 -4.69 -22.76 9.52
CA GLN A 85 -5.86 -23.58 9.22
C GLN A 85 -5.49 -24.84 8.44
N ALA A 86 -4.60 -24.72 7.44
CA ALA A 86 -4.15 -25.87 6.65
C ALA A 86 -3.44 -26.91 7.52
N ARG A 87 -2.54 -26.47 8.42
CA ARG A 87 -1.85 -27.36 9.37
C ARG A 87 -2.82 -28.10 10.29
N LEU A 88 -3.77 -27.37 10.89
CA LEU A 88 -4.78 -27.97 11.77
C LEU A 88 -5.68 -28.95 11.03
N GLN A 89 -6.01 -28.68 9.77
CA GLN A 89 -6.78 -29.61 8.94
C GLN A 89 -6.00 -30.89 8.65
N GLU A 90 -4.69 -30.79 8.42
CA GLU A 90 -3.83 -31.96 8.20
C GLU A 90 -3.70 -32.81 9.47
N GLU A 91 -3.49 -32.19 10.62
CA GLU A 91 -3.48 -32.87 11.92
C GLU A 91 -4.80 -33.58 12.20
N LYS A 92 -5.92 -32.89 11.93
CA LYS A 92 -7.25 -33.49 12.04
C LYS A 92 -7.35 -34.72 11.14
N ARG A 93 -6.99 -34.61 9.85
CA ARG A 93 -7.04 -35.75 8.91
C ARG A 93 -6.22 -36.93 9.42
N ARG A 94 -5.01 -36.68 9.93
CA ARG A 94 -4.17 -37.69 10.53
C ARG A 94 -4.83 -38.36 11.73
N LEU A 95 -5.36 -37.58 12.68
CA LEU A 95 -6.05 -38.13 13.86
C LEU A 95 -7.29 -38.92 13.49
N PHE A 96 -8.03 -38.51 12.46
CA PHE A 96 -9.16 -39.28 11.95
C PHE A 96 -8.70 -40.61 11.34
N ALA A 97 -7.60 -40.64 10.62
CA ALA A 97 -7.00 -41.88 10.11
C ALA A 97 -6.55 -42.80 11.26
N GLU A 98 -5.86 -42.25 12.27
CA GLU A 98 -5.45 -43.01 13.46
C GLU A 98 -6.65 -43.55 14.23
N ARG A 99 -7.70 -42.74 14.41
CA ARG A 99 -8.95 -43.18 15.06
C ARG A 99 -9.64 -44.26 14.25
N ALA A 100 -9.70 -44.13 12.92
CA ALA A 100 -10.28 -45.15 12.06
C ALA A 100 -9.50 -46.46 12.23
N TYR A 101 -8.16 -46.40 12.19
CA TYR A 101 -7.29 -47.54 12.41
C TYR A 101 -7.55 -48.23 13.76
N LEU A 102 -7.57 -47.47 14.87
CA LEU A 102 -7.83 -48.01 16.20
C LEU A 102 -9.25 -48.58 16.39
N ARG A 103 -10.21 -48.18 15.55
CA ARG A 103 -11.59 -48.68 15.60
C ARG A 103 -11.79 -49.96 14.77
N HIS A 104 -10.75 -50.49 14.12
CA HIS A 104 -10.89 -51.73 13.36
C HIS A 104 -11.14 -52.92 14.31
N PRO A 105 -12.25 -53.66 14.13
CA PRO A 105 -12.63 -54.76 15.00
C PRO A 105 -11.60 -55.89 14.99
N ASP A 106 -10.90 -56.10 13.88
CA ASP A 106 -9.86 -57.11 13.75
C ASP A 106 -8.70 -56.89 14.72
N GLN A 107 -8.28 -55.62 14.88
CA GLN A 107 -7.20 -55.27 15.79
C GLN A 107 -7.63 -55.40 17.26
N VAL A 108 -8.88 -55.06 17.58
CA VAL A 108 -9.47 -55.29 18.90
C VAL A 108 -9.56 -56.79 19.20
N ALA A 109 -9.97 -57.60 18.22
CA ALA A 109 -10.08 -59.05 18.34
C ALA A 109 -8.71 -59.73 18.51
N ASP A 110 -7.68 -59.24 17.84
CA ASP A 110 -6.30 -59.73 18.00
C ASP A 110 -5.71 -59.36 19.37
N ILE A 111 -5.92 -58.13 19.84
CA ILE A 111 -5.49 -57.73 21.19
C ILE A 111 -6.23 -58.54 22.25
N ALA A 112 -7.54 -58.72 22.10
CA ALA A 112 -8.37 -59.50 23.01
C ALA A 112 -7.92 -60.97 23.07
N ARG A 113 -7.64 -61.60 21.92
CA ARG A 113 -7.11 -62.97 21.89
C ARG A 113 -5.70 -63.08 22.47
N ASN A 114 -4.78 -62.23 22.01
CA ASN A 114 -3.37 -62.44 22.27
C ASN A 114 -2.90 -61.87 23.62
N LYS A 115 -3.45 -60.74 24.06
CA LYS A 115 -3.06 -60.12 25.34
C LYS A 115 -3.99 -60.47 26.49
N LEU A 116 -5.29 -60.64 26.23
CA LEU A 116 -6.29 -60.91 27.27
C LEU A 116 -6.73 -62.39 27.32
N GLY A 117 -6.24 -63.23 26.40
CA GLY A 117 -6.60 -64.64 26.35
C GLY A 117 -8.08 -64.89 26.05
N MET A 118 -8.79 -63.90 25.53
CA MET A 118 -10.22 -64.01 25.24
C MET A 118 -10.43 -64.87 24.00
N VAL A 119 -11.30 -65.87 24.11
CA VAL A 119 -11.69 -66.74 23.00
C VAL A 119 -13.02 -66.22 22.44
N PRO A 120 -13.18 -66.13 21.10
CA PRO A 120 -14.47 -65.75 20.53
C PRO A 120 -15.55 -66.74 20.97
N VAL A 121 -16.64 -66.22 21.51
CA VAL A 121 -17.82 -67.01 21.90
C VAL A 121 -18.41 -67.67 20.67
N ALA A 122 -18.70 -68.97 20.75
CA ALA A 122 -19.38 -69.70 19.70
C ALA A 122 -20.79 -69.13 19.48
N PRO A 123 -21.26 -69.00 18.23
CA PRO A 123 -22.54 -68.35 17.90
C PRO A 123 -23.75 -69.06 18.54
N GLU A 124 -23.58 -70.32 18.93
CA GLU A 124 -24.57 -71.15 19.61
C GLU A 124 -24.91 -70.66 21.04
N LEU A 125 -24.03 -69.86 21.64
CA LEU A 125 -24.17 -69.34 23.01
C LEU A 125 -24.79 -67.93 23.06
N VAL A 126 -25.06 -67.29 21.91
CA VAL A 126 -25.58 -65.92 21.85
C VAL A 126 -27.10 -65.97 21.68
N GLN A 127 -27.85 -65.75 22.75
CA GLN A 127 -29.31 -65.60 22.69
C GLN A 127 -29.69 -64.24 22.07
N GLN A 128 -30.30 -64.26 20.90
CA GLN A 128 -30.93 -63.09 20.30
C GLN A 128 -32.28 -62.82 20.97
N ILE A 129 -32.34 -61.75 21.77
CA ILE A 129 -33.59 -61.28 22.38
C ILE A 129 -34.37 -60.54 21.29
N ARG A 130 -35.50 -61.10 20.82
CA ARG A 130 -36.46 -60.35 20.01
C ARG A 130 -37.39 -59.58 20.93
N LEU A 131 -37.41 -58.26 20.80
CA LEU A 131 -38.44 -57.42 21.37
C LEU A 131 -39.71 -57.59 20.52
N VAL A 132 -40.79 -58.03 21.17
CA VAL A 132 -42.12 -58.09 20.57
C VAL A 132 -42.78 -56.75 20.88
N GLU A 133 -43.22 -56.03 19.85
CA GLU A 133 -44.04 -54.82 19.97
C GLU A 133 -45.42 -55.10 20.56
#